data_AF-A0A917XPY4-F1
#
_entry.id   AF-A0A917XPY4-F1
#
_cell.length_a   1.000
_cell.length_b   1.000
_cell.length_c   1.000
_cell.angle_alpha   90.00
_cell.angle_beta   90.00
_cell.angle_gamma   90.00
#
_symmetry.space_group_name_H-M   'P 1'
#
loop_
_entity.id
_entity.type
_entity.pdbx_description
1 polymer ?
#
loop_
_entity_poly.entity_id
_entity_poly.type
_entity_poly.pdbx_seq_one_letter_code
_entity_poly.pdbx_strand_id
1 'polypeptide(L)'
;MTDTLHTAPPTAHHDRPFARDAGRWEKERSRAWRTGHIRDDTCSAACEPLLVHEHTGWGSLAWTVPADGSSRANLHQVAVLAPSATRTQRLALRWLTRRPARLITADARPGSPRLSACAVAVISLIIGLIAISRGFPVSVGLPAMLLAPLAVEYLPDRLDARAREHVRMVEDAAACRYLQRLGALHTVLVQAAARSDRYELRRSAEIGHTLLWDTADLLQTQDTRSASAYLITRERLMVQLVHQVTQILRHTTEDGLAGANPDSGPGRHADPHPRAKRPATDPAPHHAPSPLLQEGTPLMPQPEPIPVIRSLNVYFLFAHEPYHPVGAQEINTTVVAAASLLHPGVRQPDGVRIHDHLVRGRRPGEIVPLSTLTHELDGGARWPEVGDWEAVTRDLLQLIRDNACDALSLGLPYIARALVCAGPHSEVRTIDPSSGARRVYGPADRIEVLVEVGKHLAWAEAGSPLWPGHGLLTPLAGTGKEPR
;
A
#
# COMPACT_ATOMS: atom_id res chain seq x y z
N MET A 1 -20.13 20.19 -29.77
CA MET A 1 -19.33 21.07 -28.90
C MET A 1 -19.84 20.90 -27.48
N THR A 2 -19.29 19.93 -26.77
CA THR A 2 -19.54 19.69 -25.35
C THR A 2 -18.20 19.29 -24.77
N ASP A 3 -17.48 20.29 -24.26
CA ASP A 3 -16.27 20.12 -23.45
C ASP A 3 -16.64 19.38 -22.18
N THR A 4 -16.42 18.07 -22.16
CA THR A 4 -16.35 17.32 -20.92
C THR A 4 -14.96 17.49 -20.33
N LEU A 5 -14.90 18.29 -19.26
CA LEU A 5 -13.76 18.50 -18.38
C LEU A 5 -13.11 17.15 -17.98
N HIS A 6 -12.04 16.78 -18.67
CA HIS A 6 -11.14 15.73 -18.24
C HIS A 6 -10.37 16.19 -17.01
N THR A 7 -10.80 15.72 -15.84
CA THR A 7 -9.93 15.76 -14.65
C THR A 7 -8.98 14.58 -14.76
N ALA A 8 -7.71 14.86 -15.06
CA ALA A 8 -6.66 13.84 -15.03
C ALA A 8 -6.62 13.15 -13.66
N PRO A 9 -6.36 11.84 -13.58
CA PRO A 9 -6.19 11.18 -12.30
C PRO A 9 -5.01 11.83 -11.54
N PRO A 10 -5.12 12.05 -10.23
CA PRO A 10 -4.04 12.65 -9.46
C PRO A 10 -2.82 11.71 -9.51
N THR A 11 -1.75 12.18 -10.13
CA THR A 11 -0.41 11.57 -10.04
C THR A 11 -0.14 11.19 -8.59
N ALA A 12 0.23 9.93 -8.34
CA ALA A 12 0.52 9.35 -7.03
C ALA A 12 1.18 10.36 -6.05
N HIS A 13 0.39 10.92 -5.15
CA HIS A 13 0.82 12.02 -4.26
C HIS A 13 1.74 11.59 -3.12
N HIS A 14 2.22 10.34 -3.09
CA HIS A 14 3.03 9.83 -1.98
C HIS A 14 4.55 9.96 -2.19
N ASP A 15 5.00 10.42 -3.36
CA ASP A 15 6.41 10.73 -3.62
C ASP A 15 6.82 12.14 -3.14
N ARG A 16 5.90 12.87 -2.49
CA ARG A 16 6.17 14.23 -2.02
C ARG A 16 6.38 14.28 -0.50
N PRO A 17 7.48 14.89 -0.02
CA PRO A 17 7.64 15.25 1.39
C PRO A 17 6.44 16.06 1.88
N PHE A 18 6.05 15.88 3.15
CA PHE A 18 4.93 16.61 3.76
C PHE A 18 3.60 16.41 3.02
N ALA A 19 3.18 15.17 2.80
CA ALA A 19 1.96 14.83 2.03
C ALA A 19 0.66 15.53 2.52
N ARG A 20 0.63 16.09 3.74
CA ARG A 20 -0.50 16.85 4.29
C ARG A 20 -0.43 18.36 4.09
N ASP A 21 0.73 18.90 3.70
CA ASP A 21 0.97 20.34 3.55
C ASP A 21 2.03 20.57 2.45
N ALA A 22 1.56 20.64 1.20
CA ALA A 22 2.41 20.84 0.04
C ALA A 22 3.18 22.18 0.11
N GLY A 23 2.62 23.22 0.75
CA GLY A 23 3.28 24.52 0.92
C GLY A 23 4.44 24.47 1.92
N ARG A 24 4.40 23.54 2.87
CA ARG A 24 5.48 23.35 3.84
C ARG A 24 6.76 22.83 3.21
N TRP A 25 6.67 21.95 2.22
CA TRP A 25 7.87 21.49 1.49
C TRP A 25 8.60 22.67 0.87
N GLU A 26 7.89 23.55 0.18
CA GLU A 26 8.49 24.72 -0.47
C GLU A 26 9.17 25.65 0.55
N LYS A 27 8.52 25.85 1.69
CA LYS A 27 9.04 26.69 2.79
C LYS A 27 10.28 26.09 3.44
N GLU A 28 10.28 24.79 3.74
CA GLU A 28 11.42 24.10 4.35
C GLU A 28 12.56 23.95 3.35
N ARG A 29 12.29 23.67 2.07
CA ARG A 29 13.27 23.68 0.98
C ARG A 29 13.91 25.06 0.83
N SER A 30 13.10 26.11 0.74
CA SER A 30 13.57 27.51 0.65
C SER A 30 14.33 27.96 1.90
N ARG A 31 13.96 27.46 3.08
CA ARG A 31 14.71 27.72 4.32
C ARG A 31 16.05 27.00 4.27
N ALA A 32 16.04 25.71 3.95
CA ALA A 32 17.23 24.90 3.90
C ALA A 32 18.21 25.46 2.85
N TRP A 33 17.74 25.95 1.71
CA TRP A 33 18.56 26.68 0.73
C TRP A 33 19.15 27.98 1.27
N ARG A 34 18.41 28.72 2.09
CA ARG A 34 18.91 29.96 2.71
C ARG A 34 19.88 29.71 3.87
N THR A 35 19.75 28.58 4.57
CA THR A 35 20.54 28.28 5.77
C THR A 35 21.68 27.29 5.52
N GLY A 36 21.55 26.42 4.53
CA GLY A 36 22.63 25.58 4.06
C GLY A 36 23.68 26.44 3.38
N HIS A 37 24.95 26.17 3.65
CA HIS A 37 26.08 26.93 3.11
C HIS A 37 25.93 27.12 1.60
N ILE A 38 25.48 28.32 1.21
CA ILE A 38 25.46 28.79 -0.17
C ILE A 38 26.92 28.77 -0.61
N ARG A 39 27.18 27.99 -1.65
CA ARG A 39 28.47 27.90 -2.33
C ARG A 39 28.87 29.29 -2.83
N ASP A 40 30.07 29.70 -2.44
CA ASP A 40 30.95 30.53 -3.27
C ASP A 40 31.33 29.72 -4.54
N ASP A 41 31.63 30.36 -5.66
CA ASP A 41 31.67 29.78 -7.03
C ASP A 41 32.72 28.67 -7.27
N THR A 42 33.36 28.15 -6.23
CA THR A 42 34.55 27.29 -6.30
C THR A 42 34.36 25.85 -5.83
N CYS A 43 33.27 25.46 -5.16
CA CYS A 43 33.15 24.05 -4.75
C CYS A 43 32.88 23.21 -6.04
N SER A 44 33.79 22.29 -6.34
CA SER A 44 33.70 21.26 -7.38
C SER A 44 32.87 20.08 -6.86
N ALA A 45 32.07 19.40 -7.70
CA ALA A 45 31.40 18.06 -7.66
C ALA A 45 31.09 17.28 -6.34
N ALA A 46 31.55 17.68 -5.16
CA ALA A 46 31.48 16.98 -3.88
C ALA A 46 30.82 17.83 -2.78
N CYS A 47 29.88 18.72 -3.13
CA CYS A 47 29.15 19.45 -2.10
C CYS A 47 28.04 18.55 -1.52
N GLU A 48 28.00 18.45 -0.19
CA GLU A 48 27.12 17.53 0.54
C GLU A 48 25.65 17.88 0.29
N PRO A 49 24.78 16.87 0.07
CA PRO A 49 23.37 17.11 -0.16
C PRO A 49 22.71 17.66 1.10
N LEU A 50 21.93 18.70 0.91
CA LEU A 50 21.18 19.34 2.00
C LEU A 50 20.03 18.43 2.45
N LEU A 51 19.95 18.15 3.75
CA LEU A 51 18.91 17.30 4.33
C LEU A 51 17.74 18.13 4.89
N VAL A 52 16.52 17.79 4.48
CA VAL A 52 15.27 18.30 5.07
C VAL A 52 14.62 17.19 5.85
N HIS A 53 14.36 17.43 7.13
CA HIS A 53 13.76 16.45 8.03
C HIS A 53 12.25 16.69 8.19
N GLU A 54 11.46 15.66 7.92
CA GLU A 54 10.04 15.59 8.20
C GLU A 54 9.79 14.70 9.43
N HIS A 55 9.04 15.21 10.41
CA HIS A 55 8.66 14.43 11.59
C HIS A 55 7.25 13.89 11.45
N THR A 56 7.08 12.61 11.74
CA THR A 56 5.80 11.91 11.71
C THR A 56 5.39 11.50 13.14
N GLY A 57 4.20 10.90 13.29
CA GLY A 57 3.75 10.36 14.58
C GLY A 57 4.57 9.15 15.04
N TRP A 58 5.19 8.45 14.10
CA TRP A 58 5.91 7.20 14.29
C TRP A 58 7.43 7.34 14.15
N GLY A 59 7.93 8.47 13.64
CA GLY A 59 9.33 8.57 13.23
C GLY A 59 9.74 9.92 12.65
N SER A 60 10.79 9.88 11.83
CA SER A 60 11.19 10.96 10.95
C SER A 60 11.70 10.43 9.60
N LEU A 61 11.55 11.25 8.57
CA LEU A 61 12.06 11.05 7.23
C LEU A 61 13.09 12.15 6.95
N ALA A 62 14.27 11.80 6.42
CA ALA A 62 15.25 12.76 5.94
C ALA A 62 15.30 12.71 4.41
N TRP A 63 15.07 13.86 3.80
CA TRP A 63 15.00 14.02 2.35
C TRP A 63 16.23 14.77 1.87
N THR A 64 16.84 14.32 0.78
CA THR A 64 17.89 15.09 0.10
C THR A 64 17.27 16.11 -0.83
N VAL A 65 17.71 17.36 -0.71
CA VAL A 65 17.40 18.43 -1.64
C VAL A 65 18.58 18.53 -2.61
N PRO A 66 18.39 18.21 -3.90
CA PRO A 66 19.45 18.33 -4.86
C PRO A 66 19.82 19.80 -5.07
N ALA A 67 21.12 20.07 -5.20
CA ALA A 67 21.67 21.43 -5.30
C ALA A 67 21.29 22.13 -6.61
N ASP A 68 20.88 21.37 -7.63
CA ASP A 68 20.49 21.86 -8.95
C ASP A 68 19.05 22.41 -9.02
N GLY A 69 18.29 22.37 -7.92
CA GLY A 69 16.89 22.81 -7.91
C GLY A 69 15.91 21.82 -8.52
N SER A 70 16.35 20.63 -8.91
CA SER A 70 15.45 19.60 -9.40
C SER A 70 14.41 19.21 -8.34
N SER A 71 13.19 18.92 -8.80
CA SER A 71 12.05 18.70 -7.92
C SER A 71 12.01 17.32 -7.27
N ARG A 72 12.91 16.40 -7.66
CA ARG A 72 12.93 15.03 -7.15
C ARG A 72 13.75 14.97 -5.87
N ALA A 73 13.06 15.12 -4.74
CA ALA A 73 13.63 14.80 -3.44
C ALA A 73 13.82 13.28 -3.34
N ASN A 74 15.03 12.82 -3.05
CA ASN A 74 15.26 11.41 -2.75
C ASN A 74 15.21 11.21 -1.24
N LEU A 75 14.40 10.26 -0.81
CA LEU A 75 14.36 9.85 0.59
C LEU A 75 15.71 9.19 0.93
N HIS A 76 16.43 9.80 1.86
CA HIS A 76 17.79 9.41 2.21
C HIS A 76 17.84 8.58 3.49
N GLN A 77 16.99 8.90 4.46
CA GLN A 77 16.98 8.18 5.72
C GLN A 77 15.56 8.10 6.28
N VAL A 78 15.22 6.95 6.86
CA VAL A 78 14.01 6.76 7.66
C VAL A 78 14.40 6.35 9.07
N ALA A 79 13.89 7.07 10.07
CA ALA A 79 14.07 6.76 11.47
C ALA A 79 12.71 6.43 12.10
N VAL A 80 12.53 5.19 12.54
CA VAL A 80 11.31 4.74 13.25
C VAL A 80 11.57 4.79 14.75
N LEU A 81 10.64 5.34 15.54
CA LEU A 81 10.73 5.40 17.00
C LEU A 81 10.18 4.12 17.64
N ALA A 82 10.69 3.75 18.81
CA ALA A 82 10.18 2.60 19.55
C ALA A 82 8.70 2.80 19.91
N PRO A 83 7.82 1.77 19.77
CA PRO A 83 6.41 1.88 20.16
C PRO A 83 6.24 2.29 21.63
N SER A 84 7.14 1.81 22.49
CA SER A 84 7.19 2.09 23.93
C SER A 84 7.76 3.46 24.29
N ALA A 85 8.20 4.26 23.31
CA ALA A 85 8.82 5.56 23.59
C ALA A 85 7.83 6.52 24.28
N THR A 86 8.17 6.95 25.49
CA THR A 86 7.41 7.95 26.26
C THR A 86 7.40 9.30 25.54
N ARG A 87 6.48 10.20 25.90
CA ARG A 87 6.43 11.55 25.28
C ARG A 87 7.75 12.32 25.44
N THR A 88 8.40 12.21 26.60
CA THR A 88 9.69 12.86 26.86
C THR A 88 10.80 12.24 26.01
N GLN A 89 10.82 10.91 25.87
CA GLN A 89 11.73 10.23 24.95
C GLN A 89 11.50 10.67 23.51
N ARG A 90 10.25 10.77 23.04
CA ARG A 90 9.95 11.25 21.67
C ARG A 90 10.46 12.67 21.44
N LEU A 91 10.38 13.56 22.44
CA LEU A 91 10.93 14.92 22.34
C LEU A 91 12.46 14.91 22.30
N ALA A 92 13.11 14.13 23.16
CA ALA A 92 14.56 13.99 23.18
C ALA A 92 15.08 13.38 21.86
N LEU A 93 14.41 12.36 21.34
CA LEU A 93 14.75 11.71 20.09
C LEU A 93 14.52 12.63 18.89
N ARG A 94 13.45 13.44 18.89
CA ARG A 94 13.25 14.51 17.89
C ARG A 94 14.37 15.54 17.90
N TRP A 95 14.94 15.84 19.06
CA TRP A 95 16.08 16.73 19.18
C TRP A 95 17.35 16.06 18.62
N LEU A 96 17.59 14.80 18.96
CA LEU A 96 18.75 14.03 18.49
C LEU A 96 18.72 13.77 16.97
N THR A 97 17.55 13.53 16.38
CA THR A 97 17.45 13.35 14.91
C THR A 97 17.61 14.65 14.12
N ARG A 98 17.47 15.83 14.74
CA ARG A 98 17.77 17.13 14.11
C ARG A 98 19.26 17.46 14.09
N ARG A 99 20.02 16.87 15.01
CA ARG A 99 21.46 17.09 15.16
C ARG A 99 22.08 15.72 15.46
N PRO A 100 22.25 14.85 14.44
CA PRO A 100 22.98 13.62 14.66
C PRO A 100 24.31 14.02 15.30
N ALA A 101 24.70 13.38 16.41
CA ALA A 101 25.86 13.83 17.19
C ALA A 101 27.15 13.85 16.36
N ARG A 102 27.18 13.10 15.24
CA ARG A 102 28.18 13.16 14.18
C ARG A 102 28.36 14.55 13.54
N LEU A 103 27.31 15.36 13.39
CA LEU A 103 27.43 16.75 12.91
C LEU A 103 27.93 17.73 13.98
N ILE A 104 27.87 17.36 15.27
CA ILE A 104 28.53 18.13 16.34
C ILE A 104 30.05 17.87 16.32
N THR A 105 30.49 16.77 15.69
CA THR A 105 31.90 16.37 15.60
C THR A 105 32.52 16.49 14.20
N ALA A 106 31.73 16.62 13.13
CA ALA A 106 32.21 16.60 11.74
C ALA A 106 32.61 17.95 11.14
N ASP A 107 32.15 19.09 11.66
CA ASP A 107 32.65 20.41 11.20
C ASP A 107 34.08 20.71 11.69
N ALA A 108 34.64 19.86 12.55
CA ALA A 108 36.06 19.82 12.81
C ALA A 108 36.71 18.87 11.80
N ARG A 109 37.65 19.41 11.00
CA ARG A 109 38.65 18.66 10.21
C ARG A 109 38.96 17.30 10.86
N PRO A 110 39.18 16.21 10.10
CA PRO A 110 39.45 14.85 10.59
C PRO A 110 40.68 14.78 11.51
N GLY A 111 40.49 15.23 12.75
CA GLY A 111 41.51 15.88 13.55
C GLY A 111 40.92 16.26 14.90
N SER A 112 40.60 15.23 15.68
CA SER A 112 40.61 15.21 17.13
C SER A 112 39.39 15.81 17.86
N PRO A 113 38.39 14.97 18.26
CA PRO A 113 37.45 15.31 19.33
C PRO A 113 38.12 15.83 20.62
N ARG A 114 39.42 15.57 20.81
CA ARG A 114 40.21 16.12 21.92
C ARG A 114 40.37 17.64 21.87
N LEU A 115 40.39 18.26 20.68
CA LEU A 115 40.48 19.72 20.58
C LEU A 115 39.18 20.40 21.05
N SER A 116 38.03 19.83 20.69
CA SER A 116 36.71 20.26 21.19
C SER A 116 36.61 20.10 22.71
N ALA A 117 36.98 18.92 23.23
CA ALA A 117 36.98 18.66 24.67
C ALA A 117 37.94 19.60 25.43
N CYS A 118 39.14 19.87 24.88
CA CYS A 118 40.09 20.83 25.44
C CYS A 118 39.52 22.26 25.45
N ALA A 119 38.90 22.71 24.36
CA ALA A 119 38.29 24.04 24.30
C ALA A 119 37.15 24.19 25.32
N VAL A 120 36.28 23.17 25.43
CA VAL A 120 35.21 23.16 26.43
C VAL A 120 35.76 23.11 27.84
N ALA A 121 36.83 22.34 28.10
CA ALA A 121 37.49 22.30 29.40
C ALA A 121 38.00 23.70 29.79
N VAL A 122 38.68 24.39 28.86
CA VAL A 122 39.19 25.75 29.09
C VAL A 122 38.05 26.75 29.34
N ILE A 123 36.99 26.73 28.53
CA ILE A 123 35.84 27.62 28.69
C ILE A 123 35.11 27.34 30.01
N SER A 124 34.88 26.07 30.34
CA SER A 124 34.23 25.67 31.59
C SER A 124 35.05 26.09 32.81
N LEU A 125 36.39 26.00 32.71
CA LEU A 125 37.30 26.46 33.75
C LEU A 125 37.23 27.99 33.94
N ILE A 126 37.23 28.76 32.85
CA ILE A 126 37.12 30.23 32.92
C ILE A 126 35.78 30.64 33.52
N ILE A 127 34.67 30.07 33.04
CA ILE A 127 33.32 30.39 33.53
C ILE A 127 33.16 30.00 34.99
N GLY A 128 33.65 28.81 35.38
CA GLY A 128 33.57 28.34 36.76
C GLY A 128 34.37 29.22 37.73
N LEU A 129 35.58 29.65 37.34
CA LEU A 129 36.37 30.60 38.12
C LEU A 129 35.66 31.96 38.28
N ILE A 130 35.05 32.48 37.20
CA ILE A 130 34.26 33.72 37.26
C ILE A 130 33.04 33.55 38.17
N ALA A 131 32.31 32.44 38.08
CA ALA A 131 31.14 32.18 38.91
C ALA A 131 31.52 32.09 40.41
N ILE A 132 32.61 31.38 40.73
CA ILE A 132 33.15 31.29 42.10
C ILE A 132 33.54 32.68 42.61
N SER A 133 34.21 33.50 41.78
CA SER A 133 34.57 34.88 42.15
C SER A 133 33.37 35.79 42.42
N ARG A 134 32.19 35.44 41.90
CA ARG A 134 30.91 36.15 42.11
C ARG A 134 30.06 35.54 43.23
N GLY A 135 30.64 34.68 44.07
CA GLY A 135 29.96 34.11 45.24
C GLY A 135 29.21 32.80 44.97
N PHE A 136 29.41 32.15 43.83
CA PHE A 136 28.85 30.82 43.59
C PHE A 136 29.58 29.77 44.45
N PRO A 137 28.88 28.85 45.13
CA PRO A 137 29.52 27.87 46.01
C PRO A 137 30.53 27.00 45.27
N VAL A 138 31.77 26.93 45.78
CA VAL A 138 32.85 26.12 45.21
C VAL A 138 32.45 24.63 45.13
N SER A 139 31.66 24.16 46.10
CA SER A 139 31.13 22.80 46.14
C SER A 139 30.21 22.45 44.96
N VAL A 140 29.70 23.44 44.23
CA VAL A 140 28.86 23.25 43.04
C VAL A 140 29.63 23.63 41.77
N GLY A 141 30.41 24.72 41.81
CA GLY A 141 31.18 25.20 40.66
C GLY A 141 32.26 24.22 40.19
N LEU A 142 33.04 23.66 41.12
CA LEU A 142 34.18 22.82 40.78
C LEU A 142 33.77 21.45 40.18
N PRO A 143 32.74 20.74 40.70
CA PRO A 143 32.21 19.55 40.03
C PRO A 143 31.64 19.85 38.64
N ALA A 144 30.94 20.99 38.46
CA ALA A 144 30.42 21.37 37.15
C ALA A 144 31.54 21.63 36.13
N MET A 145 32.64 22.29 36.55
CA MET A 145 33.83 22.51 35.72
C MET A 145 34.48 21.19 35.26
N LEU A 146 34.55 20.20 36.15
CA LEU A 146 35.14 18.89 35.86
C LEU A 146 34.21 18.00 35.02
N LEU A 147 32.90 18.06 35.26
CA LEU A 147 31.90 17.26 34.54
C LEU A 147 31.63 17.77 33.13
N ALA A 148 31.76 19.08 32.87
CA ALA A 148 31.47 19.66 31.56
C ALA A 148 32.31 19.06 30.40
N PRO A 149 33.65 18.95 30.48
CA PRO A 149 34.43 18.32 29.41
C PRO A 149 34.19 16.81 29.30
N LEU A 150 33.98 16.10 30.42
CA LEU A 150 33.59 14.67 30.39
C LEU A 150 32.22 14.47 29.74
N ALA A 151 31.27 15.37 29.99
CA ALA A 151 29.98 15.35 29.32
C ALA A 151 30.16 15.60 27.82
N VAL A 152 31.00 16.54 27.39
CA VAL A 152 31.22 16.77 25.95
C VAL A 152 31.88 15.58 25.25
N GLU A 153 32.77 14.85 25.92
CA GLU A 153 33.42 13.67 25.35
C GLU A 153 32.51 12.43 25.32
N TYR A 154 31.81 12.12 26.42
CA TYR A 154 31.09 10.84 26.56
C TYR A 154 29.57 10.94 26.35
N LEU A 155 28.98 12.12 26.50
CA LEU A 155 27.53 12.30 26.33
C LEU A 155 27.09 12.04 24.88
N PRO A 156 27.81 12.47 23.82
CA PRO A 156 27.42 12.18 22.45
C PRO A 156 27.28 10.67 22.18
N ASP A 157 28.28 9.87 22.53
CA ASP A 157 28.26 8.42 22.31
C ASP A 157 27.18 7.72 23.15
N ARG A 158 26.97 8.18 24.39
CA ARG A 158 25.87 7.66 25.23
C ARG A 158 24.50 8.04 24.70
N LEU A 159 24.34 9.26 24.21
CA LEU A 159 23.10 9.72 23.59
C LEU A 159 22.84 8.98 22.28
N ASP A 160 23.87 8.71 21.48
CA ASP A 160 23.77 7.93 20.24
C ASP A 160 23.49 6.46 20.51
N ALA A 161 24.12 5.85 21.52
CA ALA A 161 23.81 4.49 21.95
C ALA A 161 22.35 4.38 22.43
N ARG A 162 21.91 5.33 23.26
CA ARG A 162 20.53 5.36 23.78
C ARG A 162 19.51 5.76 22.73
N ALA A 163 19.89 6.58 21.75
CA ALA A 163 19.09 6.86 20.57
C ALA A 163 18.92 5.59 19.75
N ARG A 164 19.99 4.83 19.52
CA ARG A 164 19.93 3.55 18.80
C ARG A 164 19.06 2.50 19.49
N GLU A 165 18.97 2.51 20.82
CA GLU A 165 18.02 1.65 21.54
C GLU A 165 16.56 1.97 21.19
N HIS A 166 16.23 3.25 21.02
CA HIS A 166 14.87 3.75 20.84
C HIS A 166 14.52 4.24 19.43
N VAL A 167 15.47 4.19 18.50
CA VAL A 167 15.34 4.60 17.10
C VAL A 167 16.00 3.58 16.20
N ARG A 168 15.26 3.11 15.19
CA ARG A 168 15.80 2.31 14.10
C ARG A 168 15.93 3.20 12.87
N MET A 169 17.17 3.49 12.48
CA MET A 169 17.55 4.29 11.32
C MET A 169 17.94 3.39 10.15
N VAL A 170 17.38 3.65 8.99
CA VAL A 170 17.64 2.93 7.74
C VAL A 170 17.99 3.97 6.67
N GLU A 171 19.08 3.75 5.93
CA GLU A 171 19.63 4.68 4.94
C GLU A 171 19.60 4.12 3.51
N ASP A 172 19.46 2.81 3.33
CA ASP A 172 19.35 2.21 2.01
C ASP A 172 18.10 2.72 1.27
N ALA A 173 18.25 3.10 0.00
CA ALA A 173 17.18 3.74 -0.77
C ALA A 173 15.97 2.81 -1.02
N ALA A 174 16.19 1.50 -1.20
CA ALA A 174 15.09 0.55 -1.38
C ALA A 174 14.37 0.33 -0.04
N ALA A 175 15.12 0.17 1.04
CA ALA A 175 14.60 0.00 2.38
C ALA A 175 13.83 1.26 2.87
N CYS A 176 14.34 2.45 2.55
CA CYS A 176 13.67 3.73 2.84
C CYS A 176 12.31 3.84 2.14
N ARG A 177 12.26 3.56 0.82
CA ARG A 177 10.99 3.55 0.06
C ARG A 177 9.98 2.55 0.63
N TYR A 178 10.47 1.38 1.04
CA TYR A 178 9.63 0.37 1.67
C TYR A 178 9.04 0.84 3.00
N LEU A 179 9.87 1.40 3.90
CA LEU A 179 9.41 1.94 5.17
C LEU A 179 8.50 3.16 5.01
N GLN A 180 8.73 4.00 3.99
CA GLN A 180 7.83 5.11 3.66
C GLN A 180 6.43 4.60 3.31
N ARG A 181 6.34 3.54 2.48
CA ARG A 181 5.06 2.91 2.11
C ARG A 181 4.33 2.36 3.33
N LEU A 182 5.01 1.62 4.20
CA LEU A 182 4.42 1.15 5.46
C LEU A 182 4.05 2.28 6.42
N GLY A 183 4.87 3.33 6.49
CA GLY A 183 4.61 4.52 7.28
C GLY A 183 3.36 5.26 6.81
N ALA A 184 3.07 5.27 5.52
CA ALA A 184 1.83 5.83 4.96
C ALA A 184 0.61 5.02 5.41
N LEU A 185 0.66 3.69 5.35
CA LEU A 185 -0.41 2.82 5.86
C LEU A 185 -0.64 3.02 7.36
N HIS A 186 0.44 3.04 8.16
CA HIS A 186 0.34 3.28 9.60
C HIS A 186 -0.22 4.67 9.93
N THR A 187 0.05 5.67 9.08
CA THR A 187 -0.52 7.02 9.24
C THR A 187 -2.04 7.02 9.14
N VAL A 188 -2.63 6.15 8.30
CA VAL A 188 -4.09 5.95 8.22
C VAL A 188 -4.63 5.38 9.53
N LEU A 189 -3.95 4.37 10.11
CA LEU A 189 -4.33 3.78 11.39
C LEU A 189 -4.32 4.81 12.53
N VAL A 190 -3.27 5.63 12.60
CA VAL A 190 -3.17 6.71 13.61
C VAL A 190 -4.27 7.75 13.42
N GLN A 191 -4.59 8.13 12.19
CA GLN A 191 -5.69 9.06 11.92
C GLN A 191 -7.05 8.49 12.34
N ALA A 192 -7.31 7.21 12.06
CA ALA A 192 -8.53 6.54 12.49
C ALA A 192 -8.64 6.50 14.02
N ALA A 193 -7.56 6.11 14.71
CA ALA A 193 -7.50 6.08 16.17
C ALA A 193 -7.63 7.48 16.82
N ALA A 194 -7.21 8.54 16.13
CA ALA A 194 -7.37 9.91 16.62
C ALA A 194 -8.79 10.46 16.47
N ARG A 195 -9.59 9.90 15.54
CA ARG A 195 -10.97 10.33 15.26
C ARG A 195 -12.02 9.60 16.09
N SER A 196 -11.65 8.55 16.81
CA SER A 196 -12.59 7.68 17.51
C SER A 196 -11.94 7.04 18.73
N ASP A 197 -12.67 7.00 19.85
CA ASP A 197 -12.22 6.43 21.11
C ASP A 197 -12.31 4.89 21.18
N ARG A 198 -12.70 4.24 20.08
CA ARG A 198 -12.80 2.78 20.00
C ARG A 198 -11.44 2.12 20.27
N TYR A 199 -11.44 1.17 21.20
CA TYR A 199 -10.23 0.46 21.62
C TYR A 199 -9.55 -0.28 20.45
N GLU A 200 -10.34 -0.86 19.55
CA GLU A 200 -9.86 -1.62 18.40
C GLU A 200 -9.04 -0.76 17.43
N LEU A 201 -9.43 0.51 17.24
CA LEU A 201 -8.72 1.45 16.38
C LEU A 201 -7.38 1.86 17.00
N ARG A 202 -7.39 2.16 18.30
CA ARG A 202 -6.16 2.44 19.06
C ARG A 202 -5.21 1.25 19.04
N ARG A 203 -5.74 0.05 19.27
CA ARG A 203 -4.98 -1.20 19.24
C ARG A 203 -4.40 -1.47 17.84
N SER A 204 -5.17 -1.22 16.79
CA SER A 204 -4.69 -1.36 15.41
C SER A 204 -3.53 -0.42 15.10
N ALA A 205 -3.60 0.83 15.58
CA ALA A 205 -2.49 1.77 15.46
C ALA A 205 -1.25 1.28 16.24
N GLU A 206 -1.40 0.77 17.46
CA GLU A 206 -0.29 0.19 18.23
C GLU A 206 0.38 -0.98 17.50
N ILE A 207 -0.41 -1.94 16.99
CA ILE A 207 0.11 -3.08 16.23
C ILE A 207 0.83 -2.61 14.96
N GLY A 208 0.25 -1.65 14.24
CA GLY A 208 0.89 -1.04 13.08
C GLY A 208 2.23 -0.37 13.41
N HIS A 209 2.34 0.30 14.56
CA HIS A 209 3.62 0.89 14.99
C HIS A 209 4.65 -0.22 15.26
N THR A 210 4.28 -1.28 15.98
CA THR A 210 5.18 -2.43 16.24
C THR A 210 5.66 -3.08 14.94
N LEU A 211 4.77 -3.32 13.98
CA LEU A 211 5.16 -3.85 12.67
C LEU A 211 6.16 -2.94 11.94
N LEU A 212 5.96 -1.62 12.00
CA LEU A 212 6.87 -0.66 11.37
C LEU A 212 8.25 -0.66 12.05
N TRP A 213 8.28 -0.74 13.38
CA TRP A 213 9.51 -0.82 14.17
C TRP A 213 10.29 -2.10 13.87
N ASP A 214 9.63 -3.26 13.90
CA ASP A 214 10.26 -4.54 13.62
C ASP A 214 10.78 -4.62 12.17
N THR A 215 10.08 -3.96 11.23
CA THR A 215 10.53 -3.83 9.84
C THR A 215 11.80 -3.01 9.75
N ALA A 216 11.88 -1.87 10.46
CA ALA A 216 13.09 -1.07 10.48
C ALA A 216 14.26 -1.82 11.10
N ASP A 217 14.05 -2.58 12.18
CA ASP A 217 15.07 -3.44 12.81
C ASP A 217 15.59 -4.53 11.83
N LEU A 218 14.69 -5.18 11.09
CA LEU A 218 15.06 -6.17 10.07
C LEU A 218 15.89 -5.53 8.95
N LEU A 219 15.47 -4.36 8.45
CA LEU A 219 16.15 -3.66 7.37
C LEU A 219 17.48 -3.01 7.79
N GLN A 220 17.74 -2.87 9.08
CA GLN A 220 19.06 -2.47 9.58
C GLN A 220 20.09 -3.60 9.47
N THR A 221 19.64 -4.85 9.56
CA THR A 221 20.53 -6.01 9.64
C THR A 221 20.59 -6.81 8.35
N GLN A 222 19.61 -6.63 7.46
CA GLN A 222 19.47 -7.37 6.20
C GLN A 222 19.12 -6.42 5.05
N ASP A 223 19.66 -6.71 3.87
CA ASP A 223 19.23 -6.04 2.65
C ASP A 223 17.78 -6.43 2.29
N THR A 224 17.13 -5.59 1.46
CA THR A 224 15.72 -5.80 1.08
C THR A 224 15.45 -7.10 0.33
N ARG A 225 16.43 -7.64 -0.40
CA ARG A 225 16.27 -8.90 -1.17
C ARG A 225 16.28 -10.09 -0.23
N SER A 226 17.26 -10.14 0.67
CA SER A 226 17.43 -11.17 1.68
C SER A 226 16.25 -11.23 2.66
N ALA A 227 15.69 -10.08 3.01
CA ALA A 227 14.54 -9.97 3.91
C ALA A 227 13.15 -10.06 3.21
N SER A 228 13.10 -10.22 1.89
CA SER A 228 11.89 -10.02 1.07
C SER A 228 10.65 -10.78 1.55
N ALA A 229 10.77 -12.06 1.90
CA ALA A 229 9.63 -12.88 2.36
C ALA A 229 9.01 -12.33 3.66
N TYR A 230 9.84 -11.90 4.62
CA TYR A 230 9.39 -11.29 5.87
C TYR A 230 8.77 -9.91 5.65
N LEU A 231 9.37 -9.11 4.76
CA LEU A 231 8.83 -7.81 4.37
C LEU A 231 7.42 -7.98 3.80
N ILE A 232 7.23 -8.79 2.76
CA ILE A 232 5.93 -9.05 2.13
C ILE A 232 4.88 -9.47 3.17
N THR A 233 5.25 -10.34 4.12
CA THR A 233 4.34 -10.77 5.19
C THR A 233 3.91 -9.61 6.07
N ARG A 234 4.84 -8.75 6.50
CA ARG A 234 4.53 -7.57 7.35
C ARG A 234 3.70 -6.53 6.62
N GLU A 235 3.95 -6.33 5.33
CA GLU A 235 3.12 -5.44 4.51
C GLU A 235 1.69 -5.95 4.38
N ARG A 236 1.50 -7.23 4.08
CA ARG A 236 0.16 -7.84 4.03
C ARG A 236 -0.59 -7.65 5.33
N LEU A 237 0.08 -7.86 6.48
CA LEU A 237 -0.52 -7.62 7.79
C LEU A 237 -0.90 -6.13 7.98
N MET A 238 -0.05 -5.20 7.58
CA MET A 238 -0.36 -3.76 7.67
C MET A 238 -1.57 -3.38 6.80
N VAL A 239 -1.64 -3.90 5.56
CA VAL A 239 -2.77 -3.68 4.64
C VAL A 239 -4.05 -4.26 5.21
N GLN A 240 -4.00 -5.47 5.77
CA GLN A 240 -5.15 -6.10 6.43
C GLN A 240 -5.65 -5.27 7.62
N LEU A 241 -4.75 -4.75 8.46
CA LEU A 241 -5.12 -3.87 9.58
C LEU A 241 -5.82 -2.59 9.09
N VAL A 242 -5.28 -1.95 8.05
CA VAL A 242 -5.90 -0.75 7.45
C VAL A 242 -7.28 -1.07 6.88
N HIS A 243 -7.43 -2.21 6.21
CA HIS A 243 -8.71 -2.64 5.67
C HIS A 243 -9.75 -2.88 6.77
N GLN A 244 -9.39 -3.60 7.83
CA GLN A 244 -10.26 -3.84 8.98
C GLN A 244 -10.69 -2.53 9.66
N VAL A 245 -9.76 -1.61 9.90
CA VAL A 245 -10.07 -0.29 10.45
C VAL A 245 -11.04 0.48 9.55
N THR A 246 -10.84 0.41 8.23
CA THR A 246 -11.72 1.06 7.26
C THR A 246 -13.13 0.47 7.30
N GLN A 247 -13.27 -0.85 7.39
CA GLN A 247 -14.57 -1.51 7.54
C GLN A 247 -15.28 -1.11 8.83
N ILE A 248 -14.57 -1.09 9.97
CA ILE A 248 -15.12 -0.67 11.27
C ILE A 248 -15.66 0.77 11.19
N LEU A 249 -14.90 1.68 10.56
CA LEU A 249 -15.32 3.07 10.39
C LEU A 249 -16.57 3.20 9.49
N ARG A 250 -16.65 2.41 8.41
CA ARG A 250 -17.82 2.39 7.51
C ARG A 250 -19.08 1.94 8.26
N HIS A 251 -19.03 0.81 8.96
CA HIS A 251 -20.18 0.32 9.73
C HIS A 251 -20.62 1.32 10.81
N THR A 252 -19.68 1.95 11.50
CA THR A 252 -20.00 2.98 12.52
C THR A 252 -20.75 4.18 11.91
N THR A 253 -20.41 4.55 10.68
CA THR A 253 -21.05 5.68 9.98
C THR A 253 -22.47 5.34 9.54
N GLU A 254 -22.69 4.11 9.07
CA GLU A 254 -24.00 3.61 8.64
C GLU A 254 -24.96 3.44 9.84
N ASP A 255 -24.48 2.88 10.96
CA ASP A 255 -25.28 2.72 12.18
C ASP A 255 -25.69 4.07 12.81
N GLY A 256 -24.80 5.06 12.75
CA GLY A 256 -25.06 6.41 13.27
C GLY A 256 -26.14 7.17 12.49
N LEU A 257 -26.29 6.89 11.19
CA LEU A 257 -27.33 7.50 10.35
C LEU A 257 -28.69 6.80 10.50
N ALA A 258 -28.71 5.49 10.75
CA ALA A 258 -29.95 4.74 10.98
C ALA A 258 -30.60 5.04 12.34
N GLY A 259 -29.81 5.43 13.35
CA GLY A 259 -30.31 5.75 14.69
C GLY A 259 -30.92 7.15 14.86
N ALA A 260 -30.72 8.05 13.88
CA ALA A 260 -31.30 9.39 13.90
C ALA A 260 -32.72 9.38 13.31
N ASN A 261 -33.64 8.65 13.95
CA ASN A 261 -35.06 8.79 13.66
C ASN A 261 -35.56 10.12 14.27
N PRO A 262 -35.96 11.13 13.46
CA PRO A 262 -36.25 12.48 13.97
C PRO A 262 -37.57 12.60 14.75
N ASP A 263 -38.25 11.49 15.05
CA ASP A 263 -39.63 11.48 15.54
C ASP A 263 -39.78 11.33 17.07
N SER A 264 -38.68 11.40 17.83
CA SER A 264 -38.76 11.44 19.29
C SER A 264 -38.98 12.88 19.77
N GLY A 265 -40.23 13.32 19.69
CA GLY A 265 -40.69 14.58 20.28
C GLY A 265 -40.49 14.64 21.80
N PRO A 266 -40.40 15.84 22.39
CA PRO A 266 -40.17 16.01 23.82
C PRO A 266 -41.48 15.76 24.58
N GLY A 267 -41.61 14.58 25.19
CA GLY A 267 -42.86 14.20 25.87
C GLY A 267 -42.66 13.31 27.09
N ARG A 268 -42.64 13.96 28.27
CA ARG A 268 -43.17 13.50 29.57
C ARG A 268 -42.46 12.32 30.24
N HIS A 269 -41.81 12.60 31.37
CA HIS A 269 -42.33 12.53 32.74
C HIS A 269 -42.43 11.11 33.30
N ALA A 270 -41.73 10.95 34.41
CA ALA A 270 -41.56 9.76 35.21
C ALA A 270 -42.88 9.10 35.64
N ASP A 271 -42.86 7.76 35.70
CA ASP A 271 -43.35 7.05 36.89
C ASP A 271 -42.72 5.66 37.03
N PRO A 272 -42.70 5.08 38.24
CA PRO A 272 -41.85 3.95 38.62
C PRO A 272 -42.50 2.56 38.42
N HIS A 273 -41.60 1.58 38.21
CA HIS A 273 -41.72 0.11 38.23
C HIS A 273 -43.00 -0.54 38.82
N PRO A 274 -43.43 -1.70 38.24
CA PRO A 274 -42.95 -2.98 38.79
C PRO A 274 -42.77 -4.17 37.80
N ARG A 275 -41.64 -4.87 37.98
CA ARG A 275 -41.50 -6.32 38.27
C ARG A 275 -42.55 -7.31 37.68
N ALA A 276 -42.14 -8.15 36.71
CA ALA A 276 -42.67 -9.50 36.49
C ALA A 276 -41.69 -10.31 35.59
N LYS A 277 -41.09 -11.39 36.11
CA LYS A 277 -41.45 -12.82 35.91
C LYS A 277 -41.13 -13.39 34.51
N ARG A 278 -40.16 -14.32 34.50
CA ARG A 278 -40.05 -15.48 33.56
C ARG A 278 -41.37 -16.28 33.59
N PRO A 279 -41.79 -16.90 32.47
CA PRO A 279 -41.30 -18.26 32.19
C PRO A 279 -41.08 -18.59 30.70
N ALA A 280 -40.42 -19.73 30.51
CA ALA A 280 -40.15 -20.44 29.27
C ALA A 280 -41.40 -20.79 28.45
N THR A 281 -41.26 -21.07 27.15
CA THR A 281 -41.32 -22.42 26.50
C THR A 281 -41.34 -22.23 24.96
N ASP A 282 -40.47 -22.97 24.26
CA ASP A 282 -40.49 -23.28 22.81
C ASP A 282 -41.61 -24.32 22.50
N PRO A 283 -41.82 -24.88 21.29
CA PRO A 283 -41.54 -24.43 19.91
C PRO A 283 -42.70 -24.68 18.89
N ALA A 284 -42.62 -24.01 17.71
CA ALA A 284 -42.97 -24.47 16.33
C ALA A 284 -44.43 -24.96 15.98
N PRO A 285 -44.77 -25.32 14.71
CA PRO A 285 -44.54 -24.70 13.38
C PRO A 285 -45.85 -24.60 12.52
N HIS A 286 -45.70 -24.28 11.21
CA HIS A 286 -46.70 -24.30 10.11
C HIS A 286 -47.52 -22.99 9.98
N HIS A 287 -47.76 -22.38 8.82
CA HIS A 287 -48.02 -22.90 7.48
C HIS A 287 -47.86 -21.76 6.45
N ALA A 288 -47.39 -22.06 5.23
CA ALA A 288 -47.61 -21.22 4.04
C ALA A 288 -49.11 -21.18 3.67
N PRO A 289 -49.60 -20.15 2.98
CA PRO A 289 -49.66 -20.24 1.50
C PRO A 289 -49.47 -18.90 0.74
N SER A 290 -48.97 -19.00 -0.49
CA SER A 290 -49.19 -18.04 -1.59
C SER A 290 -50.32 -18.59 -2.50
N PRO A 291 -50.72 -17.96 -3.61
CA PRO A 291 -50.69 -16.55 -4.04
C PRO A 291 -52.09 -16.05 -4.45
N LEU A 292 -52.27 -14.75 -4.76
CA LEU A 292 -53.40 -14.29 -5.57
C LEU A 292 -52.97 -13.29 -6.64
N LEU A 293 -53.35 -13.67 -7.86
CA LEU A 293 -53.50 -12.89 -9.09
C LEU A 293 -54.04 -11.48 -8.84
N GLN A 294 -53.51 -10.50 -9.58
CA GLN A 294 -54.33 -9.42 -10.11
C GLN A 294 -53.90 -9.05 -11.52
N GLU A 295 -54.91 -8.96 -12.36
CA GLU A 295 -54.94 -8.85 -13.82
C GLU A 295 -55.47 -7.46 -14.21
N GLY A 296 -55.04 -6.95 -15.36
CA GLY A 296 -55.57 -5.76 -16.05
C GLY A 296 -54.58 -4.59 -16.06
N THR A 297 -54.27 -3.90 -17.16
CA THR A 297 -54.92 -3.75 -18.48
C THR A 297 -53.87 -3.08 -19.42
N PRO A 298 -54.04 -3.08 -20.76
CA PRO A 298 -52.96 -3.03 -21.75
C PRO A 298 -52.49 -1.61 -22.09
N LEU A 299 -51.18 -1.48 -22.33
CA LEU A 299 -50.59 -0.36 -23.07
C LEU A 299 -49.84 -0.89 -24.29
N MET A 300 -49.89 -0.08 -25.34
CA MET A 300 -49.42 -0.30 -26.72
C MET A 300 -48.06 -1.03 -26.84
N PRO A 301 -47.83 -1.74 -27.96
CA PRO A 301 -46.56 -2.41 -28.23
C PRO A 301 -45.46 -1.34 -28.36
N GLN A 302 -44.62 -1.22 -27.34
CA GLN A 302 -43.30 -0.64 -27.54
C GLN A 302 -42.56 -1.49 -28.58
N PRO A 303 -41.76 -0.88 -29.47
CA PRO A 303 -40.86 -1.65 -30.31
C PRO A 303 -40.02 -2.55 -29.40
N GLU A 304 -40.08 -3.85 -29.65
CA GLU A 304 -39.26 -4.82 -28.93
C GLU A 304 -37.84 -4.28 -28.82
N PRO A 305 -37.24 -4.24 -27.62
CA PRO A 305 -35.82 -3.97 -27.52
C PRO A 305 -35.14 -5.04 -28.37
N ILE A 306 -34.51 -4.59 -29.46
CA ILE A 306 -33.62 -5.38 -30.30
C ILE A 306 -32.82 -6.26 -29.35
N PRO A 307 -32.83 -7.59 -29.49
CA PRO A 307 -32.12 -8.46 -28.58
C PRO A 307 -30.68 -7.97 -28.55
N VAL A 308 -30.27 -7.48 -27.37
CA VAL A 308 -28.89 -7.09 -27.09
C VAL A 308 -28.05 -8.24 -27.60
N ILE A 309 -27.31 -8.00 -28.69
CA ILE A 309 -26.40 -8.96 -29.27
C ILE A 309 -25.46 -9.31 -28.12
N ARG A 310 -25.68 -10.47 -27.49
CA ARG A 310 -24.82 -10.96 -26.42
C ARG A 310 -23.44 -11.02 -27.03
N SER A 311 -22.57 -10.16 -26.53
CA SER A 311 -21.19 -10.01 -26.97
C SER A 311 -20.58 -11.38 -27.23
N LEU A 312 -20.13 -11.63 -28.46
CA LEU A 312 -19.55 -12.91 -28.90
C LEU A 312 -18.15 -13.15 -28.31
N ASN A 313 -17.75 -12.40 -27.27
CA ASN A 313 -16.39 -12.34 -26.78
C ASN A 313 -16.07 -13.57 -25.93
N VAL A 314 -14.93 -14.20 -26.25
CA VAL A 314 -14.18 -15.06 -25.33
C VAL A 314 -13.28 -14.15 -24.50
N TYR A 315 -13.01 -14.50 -23.25
CA TYR A 315 -12.18 -13.71 -22.35
C TYR A 315 -10.91 -14.47 -21.98
N PHE A 316 -9.80 -13.73 -21.95
CA PHE A 316 -8.52 -14.26 -21.54
C PHE A 316 -8.22 -13.85 -20.10
N LEU A 317 -7.99 -14.83 -19.22
CA LEU A 317 -7.67 -14.63 -17.81
C LEU A 317 -6.21 -15.02 -17.57
N PHE A 318 -5.40 -14.12 -17.01
CA PHE A 318 -4.03 -14.43 -16.65
C PHE A 318 -3.64 -13.80 -15.30
N ALA A 319 -2.89 -14.56 -14.51
CA ALA A 319 -2.23 -14.05 -13.32
C ALA A 319 -0.90 -13.40 -13.70
N HIS A 320 -0.51 -12.36 -12.98
CA HIS A 320 0.74 -11.65 -13.20
C HIS A 320 1.37 -11.26 -11.86
N GLU A 321 2.56 -10.66 -11.91
CA GLU A 321 3.22 -10.14 -10.72
C GLU A 321 2.30 -9.11 -10.04
N PRO A 322 2.03 -9.24 -8.72
CA PRO A 322 1.12 -8.34 -8.04
C PRO A 322 1.61 -6.88 -8.07
N TYR A 323 0.69 -5.96 -8.33
CA TYR A 323 0.95 -4.52 -8.20
C TYR A 323 -0.19 -3.84 -7.43
N HIS A 324 0.10 -2.68 -6.84
CA HIS A 324 -0.86 -1.96 -6.01
C HIS A 324 -1.16 -0.61 -6.66
N PRO A 325 -2.33 -0.44 -7.29
CA PRO A 325 -2.79 0.90 -7.65
C PRO A 325 -2.96 1.72 -6.36
N VAL A 326 -2.68 3.01 -6.44
CA VAL A 326 -2.69 3.90 -5.27
C VAL A 326 -4.04 3.81 -4.55
N GLY A 327 -4.02 3.32 -3.31
CA GLY A 327 -5.21 3.21 -2.45
C GLY A 327 -6.19 2.08 -2.80
N ALA A 328 -5.82 1.19 -3.73
CA ALA A 328 -6.66 0.04 -4.12
C ALA A 328 -6.12 -1.28 -3.55
N GLN A 329 -6.95 -2.32 -3.67
CA GLN A 329 -6.55 -3.70 -3.39
C GLN A 329 -5.40 -4.14 -4.31
N GLU A 330 -4.52 -5.04 -3.83
CA GLU A 330 -3.52 -5.72 -4.65
C GLU A 330 -4.17 -6.25 -5.92
N ILE A 331 -3.63 -5.94 -7.10
CA ILE A 331 -4.06 -6.52 -8.36
C ILE A 331 -3.03 -7.56 -8.78
N ASN A 332 -3.46 -8.79 -8.94
CA ASN A 332 -2.58 -9.92 -9.24
C ASN A 332 -3.10 -10.83 -10.36
N THR A 333 -4.29 -10.51 -10.88
CA THR A 333 -4.98 -11.25 -11.93
C THR A 333 -5.77 -10.29 -12.81
N THR A 334 -5.81 -10.54 -14.12
CA THR A 334 -6.46 -9.66 -15.10
C THR A 334 -7.29 -10.48 -16.09
N VAL A 335 -8.47 -9.98 -16.43
CA VAL A 335 -9.31 -10.47 -17.53
C VAL A 335 -9.40 -9.42 -18.63
N VAL A 336 -9.19 -9.83 -19.88
CA VAL A 336 -9.36 -9.00 -21.08
C VAL A 336 -10.26 -9.71 -22.09
N ALA A 337 -10.85 -8.96 -23.01
CA ALA A 337 -11.42 -9.56 -24.21
C ALA A 337 -10.33 -10.28 -25.01
N ALA A 338 -10.62 -11.46 -25.55
CA ALA A 338 -9.69 -12.23 -26.40
C ALA A 338 -9.13 -11.36 -27.53
N ALA A 339 -9.98 -10.53 -28.14
CA ALA A 339 -9.62 -9.65 -29.24
C ALA A 339 -8.54 -8.61 -28.89
N SER A 340 -8.27 -8.34 -27.59
CA SER A 340 -7.15 -7.48 -27.18
C SER A 340 -5.78 -8.05 -27.59
N LEU A 341 -5.68 -9.37 -27.82
CA LEU A 341 -4.47 -10.02 -28.35
C LEU A 341 -4.16 -9.61 -29.81
N LEU A 342 -5.14 -9.07 -30.52
CA LEU A 342 -5.02 -8.58 -31.89
C LEU A 342 -4.62 -7.10 -31.96
N HIS A 343 -4.45 -6.45 -30.80
CA HIS A 343 -4.06 -5.05 -30.75
C HIS A 343 -2.62 -4.87 -31.27
N PRO A 344 -2.31 -3.83 -32.06
CA PRO A 344 -0.96 -3.61 -32.62
C PRO A 344 0.15 -3.45 -31.58
N GLY A 345 -0.21 -3.04 -30.35
CA GLY A 345 0.72 -2.95 -29.23
C GLY A 345 1.01 -4.28 -28.52
N VAL A 346 0.32 -5.37 -28.89
CA VAL A 346 0.72 -6.74 -28.53
C VAL A 346 1.65 -7.25 -29.63
N ARG A 347 2.78 -7.85 -29.24
CA ARG A 347 3.70 -8.44 -30.23
C ARG A 347 3.02 -9.44 -31.16
N GLN A 348 3.38 -9.32 -32.44
CA GLN A 348 2.88 -10.19 -33.51
C GLN A 348 4.06 -10.94 -34.13
N PRO A 349 3.86 -12.18 -34.62
CA PRO A 349 2.59 -12.88 -34.82
C PRO A 349 2.01 -13.59 -33.59
N ASP A 350 2.68 -13.51 -32.43
CA ASP A 350 2.32 -14.28 -31.24
C ASP A 350 0.91 -13.97 -30.73
N GLY A 351 0.53 -12.68 -30.63
CA GLY A 351 -0.81 -12.27 -30.21
C GLY A 351 -1.92 -12.90 -31.05
N VAL A 352 -1.80 -12.84 -32.37
CA VAL A 352 -2.73 -13.47 -33.32
C VAL A 352 -2.79 -14.99 -33.14
N ARG A 353 -1.66 -15.68 -33.01
CA ARG A 353 -1.63 -17.14 -32.83
C ARG A 353 -2.26 -17.58 -31.50
N ILE A 354 -1.99 -16.84 -30.43
CA ILE A 354 -2.61 -17.07 -29.11
C ILE A 354 -4.11 -16.82 -29.19
N HIS A 355 -4.53 -15.72 -29.84
CA HIS A 355 -5.95 -15.42 -30.07
C HIS A 355 -6.67 -16.59 -30.75
N ASP A 356 -6.12 -17.09 -31.85
CA ASP A 356 -6.77 -18.15 -32.63
C ASP A 356 -6.83 -19.47 -31.88
N HIS A 357 -5.84 -19.74 -31.02
CA HIS A 357 -5.90 -20.90 -30.13
C HIS A 357 -6.93 -20.71 -29.01
N LEU A 358 -7.00 -19.50 -28.44
CA LEU A 358 -7.90 -19.14 -27.37
C LEU A 358 -9.37 -19.24 -27.78
N VAL A 359 -9.74 -18.77 -28.98
CA VAL A 359 -11.16 -18.72 -29.43
C VAL A 359 -11.65 -20.03 -30.06
N ARG A 360 -10.75 -20.92 -30.47
CA ARG A 360 -11.12 -22.16 -31.18
C ARG A 360 -11.93 -23.09 -30.27
N GLY A 361 -13.16 -23.38 -30.69
CA GLY A 361 -14.06 -24.29 -29.97
C GLY A 361 -14.65 -23.73 -28.68
N ARG A 362 -14.52 -22.42 -28.43
CA ARG A 362 -15.06 -21.77 -27.24
C ARG A 362 -16.46 -21.23 -27.43
N ARG A 363 -17.17 -21.10 -26.31
CA ARG A 363 -18.47 -20.44 -26.28
C ARG A 363 -18.29 -18.93 -26.05
N PRO A 364 -19.15 -18.09 -26.63
CA PRO A 364 -19.28 -16.70 -26.21
C PRO A 364 -19.46 -16.58 -24.69
N GLY A 365 -18.76 -15.63 -24.06
CA GLY A 365 -18.77 -15.43 -22.61
C GLY A 365 -17.79 -16.31 -21.83
N GLU A 366 -17.11 -17.27 -22.49
CA GLU A 366 -16.21 -18.19 -21.81
C GLU A 366 -14.95 -17.47 -21.33
N ILE A 367 -14.61 -17.64 -20.05
CA ILE A 367 -13.37 -17.15 -19.44
C ILE A 367 -12.35 -18.28 -19.49
N VAL A 368 -11.28 -18.07 -20.26
CA VAL A 368 -10.22 -19.05 -20.48
C VAL A 368 -8.96 -18.62 -19.74
N PRO A 369 -8.60 -19.29 -18.63
CA PRO A 369 -7.34 -19.06 -17.95
C PRO A 369 -6.14 -19.45 -18.81
N LEU A 370 -5.04 -18.71 -18.71
CA LEU A 370 -3.75 -19.06 -19.32
C LEU A 370 -3.30 -20.48 -18.95
N SER A 371 -3.60 -20.94 -17.74
CA SER A 371 -3.31 -22.32 -17.30
C SER A 371 -4.13 -23.38 -18.04
N THR A 372 -5.37 -23.07 -18.44
CA THR A 372 -6.17 -23.95 -19.31
C THR A 372 -5.52 -24.03 -20.68
N LEU A 373 -5.14 -22.89 -21.25
CA LEU A 373 -4.49 -22.84 -22.56
C LEU A 373 -3.14 -23.59 -22.55
N THR A 374 -2.38 -23.44 -21.47
CA THR A 374 -1.11 -24.15 -21.25
C THR A 374 -1.35 -25.66 -21.15
N HIS A 375 -2.39 -26.08 -20.44
CA HIS A 375 -2.75 -27.50 -20.34
C HIS A 375 -3.09 -28.11 -21.70
N GLU A 376 -3.88 -27.41 -22.52
CA GLU A 376 -4.24 -27.85 -23.87
C GLU A 376 -3.05 -27.87 -24.84
N LEU A 377 -2.03 -27.08 -24.57
CA LEU A 377 -0.74 -27.09 -25.26
C LEU A 377 0.23 -28.12 -24.69
N ASP A 378 -0.29 -29.31 -24.34
CA ASP A 378 0.46 -30.43 -23.79
C ASP A 378 1.27 -30.03 -22.54
N GLY A 379 0.58 -29.42 -21.58
CA GLY A 379 1.21 -28.89 -20.36
C GLY A 379 2.22 -27.76 -20.59
N GLY A 380 2.18 -27.12 -21.76
CA GLY A 380 3.02 -25.99 -22.15
C GLY A 380 4.18 -26.36 -23.06
N ALA A 381 4.39 -27.66 -23.37
CA ALA A 381 5.45 -28.10 -24.27
C ALA A 381 5.32 -27.50 -25.68
N ARG A 382 4.09 -27.15 -26.10
CA ARG A 382 3.79 -26.61 -27.42
C ARG A 382 3.75 -25.09 -27.50
N TRP A 383 4.03 -24.38 -26.40
CA TRP A 383 4.12 -22.90 -26.44
C TRP A 383 5.05 -22.35 -27.52
N PRO A 384 6.25 -22.94 -27.79
CA PRO A 384 7.13 -22.46 -28.85
C PRO A 384 6.52 -22.49 -30.26
N GLU A 385 5.50 -23.34 -30.50
CA GLU A 385 4.77 -23.39 -31.78
C GLU A 385 3.73 -22.25 -31.90
N VAL A 386 3.24 -21.76 -30.76
CA VAL A 386 2.17 -20.74 -30.69
C VAL A 386 2.77 -19.34 -30.55
N GLY A 387 3.65 -19.11 -29.58
CA GLY A 387 4.26 -17.80 -29.34
C GLY A 387 4.77 -17.62 -27.90
N ASP A 388 5.42 -16.48 -27.64
CA ASP A 388 5.93 -16.10 -26.33
C ASP A 388 4.79 -15.51 -25.46
N TRP A 389 4.10 -16.39 -24.73
CA TRP A 389 2.99 -15.99 -23.86
C TRP A 389 3.42 -15.04 -22.73
N GLU A 390 4.65 -15.16 -22.22
CA GLU A 390 5.16 -14.30 -21.15
C GLU A 390 5.28 -12.86 -21.64
N ALA A 391 5.80 -12.70 -22.84
CA ALA A 391 5.94 -11.37 -23.40
C ALA A 391 4.62 -10.81 -23.93
N VAL A 392 3.71 -11.65 -24.45
CA VAL A 392 2.35 -11.21 -24.80
C VAL A 392 1.56 -10.74 -23.57
N THR A 393 1.62 -11.46 -22.45
CA THR A 393 0.96 -11.02 -21.20
C THR A 393 1.58 -9.72 -20.65
N ARG A 394 2.88 -9.52 -20.83
CA ARG A 394 3.55 -8.24 -20.51
C ARG A 394 3.06 -7.09 -21.39
N ASP A 395 2.94 -7.32 -22.69
CA ASP A 395 2.45 -6.31 -23.64
C ASP A 395 0.98 -5.96 -23.34
N LEU A 396 0.13 -6.95 -23.02
CA LEU A 396 -1.25 -6.72 -22.58
C LEU A 396 -1.33 -5.86 -21.30
N LEU A 397 -0.48 -6.13 -20.30
CA LEU A 397 -0.44 -5.31 -19.09
C LEU A 397 -0.02 -3.87 -19.38
N GLN A 398 0.86 -3.66 -20.36
CA GLN A 398 1.25 -2.33 -20.77
C GLN A 398 0.07 -1.60 -21.45
N LEU A 399 -0.66 -2.27 -22.34
CA LEU A 399 -1.87 -1.71 -22.95
C LEU A 399 -2.91 -1.27 -21.92
N ILE A 400 -3.14 -2.10 -20.91
CA ILE A 400 -4.08 -1.78 -19.83
C ILE A 400 -3.63 -0.54 -19.05
N ARG A 401 -2.33 -0.44 -18.73
CA ARG A 401 -1.77 0.73 -18.03
C ARG A 401 -1.86 2.01 -18.85
N ASP A 402 -1.72 1.89 -20.17
CA ASP A 402 -1.83 3.00 -21.10
C ASP A 402 -3.30 3.32 -21.47
N ASN A 403 -4.27 2.59 -20.89
CA ASN A 403 -5.71 2.67 -21.20
C ASN A 403 -6.01 2.46 -22.69
N ALA A 404 -5.23 1.62 -23.36
CA ALA A 404 -5.38 1.28 -24.77
C ALA A 404 -6.33 0.09 -25.01
N CYS A 405 -6.79 -0.57 -23.94
CA CYS A 405 -7.90 -1.52 -23.93
C CYS A 405 -8.53 -1.59 -22.52
N ASP A 406 -9.76 -2.09 -22.43
CA ASP A 406 -10.41 -2.35 -21.15
C ASP A 406 -9.95 -3.68 -20.56
N ALA A 407 -9.94 -3.74 -19.23
CA ALA A 407 -9.68 -4.95 -18.49
C ALA A 407 -10.44 -4.97 -17.16
N LEU A 408 -10.80 -6.17 -16.71
CA LEU A 408 -11.20 -6.41 -15.34
C LEU A 408 -9.97 -6.84 -14.54
N SER A 409 -9.49 -5.94 -13.69
CA SER A 409 -8.34 -6.18 -12.82
C SER A 409 -8.79 -6.65 -11.43
N LEU A 410 -8.25 -7.78 -10.99
CA LEU A 410 -8.70 -8.50 -9.79
C LEU A 410 -7.56 -8.74 -8.80
N GLY A 411 -7.88 -8.60 -7.52
CA GLY A 411 -7.04 -8.99 -6.40
C GLY A 411 -7.45 -10.32 -5.81
N LEU A 412 -7.17 -11.40 -6.53
CA LEU A 412 -7.59 -12.73 -6.07
C LEU A 412 -6.85 -13.13 -4.79
N PRO A 413 -7.53 -13.72 -3.79
CA PRO A 413 -6.87 -14.34 -2.65
C PRO A 413 -5.83 -15.38 -3.10
N TYR A 414 -4.81 -15.61 -2.28
CA TYR A 414 -3.68 -16.49 -2.62
C TYR A 414 -4.12 -17.86 -3.18
N ILE A 415 -5.13 -18.50 -2.60
CA ILE A 415 -5.63 -19.81 -3.04
C ILE A 415 -6.40 -19.72 -4.35
N ALA A 416 -7.25 -18.70 -4.52
CA ALA A 416 -7.97 -18.48 -5.77
C ALA A 416 -6.99 -18.21 -6.93
N ARG A 417 -5.97 -17.38 -6.71
CA ARG A 417 -4.90 -17.12 -7.68
C ARG A 417 -4.14 -18.41 -8.02
N ALA A 418 -3.78 -19.21 -7.01
CA ALA A 418 -3.09 -20.48 -7.23
C ALA A 418 -3.93 -21.46 -8.04
N LEU A 419 -5.24 -21.57 -7.77
CA LEU A 419 -6.17 -22.42 -8.54
C LEU A 419 -6.32 -21.97 -10.00
N VAL A 420 -6.35 -20.66 -10.25
CA VAL A 420 -6.39 -20.09 -11.61
C VAL A 420 -5.07 -20.32 -12.34
N CYS A 421 -3.92 -20.34 -11.65
CA CYS A 421 -2.61 -20.64 -12.23
C CYS A 421 -2.39 -22.14 -12.44
N ALA A 422 -3.07 -22.99 -11.68
CA ALA A 422 -3.00 -24.44 -11.81
C ALA A 422 -3.80 -24.93 -13.03
N GLY A 423 -3.38 -26.06 -13.61
CA GLY A 423 -4.09 -26.70 -14.70
C GLY A 423 -5.53 -27.08 -14.31
N PRO A 424 -6.44 -27.28 -15.28
CA PRO A 424 -7.86 -27.51 -15.02
C PRO A 424 -8.15 -28.77 -14.18
N HIS A 425 -7.21 -29.72 -14.12
CA HIS A 425 -7.32 -30.97 -13.37
C HIS A 425 -6.32 -31.06 -12.21
N SER A 426 -5.59 -29.98 -11.91
CA SER A 426 -4.56 -29.97 -10.89
C SER A 426 -5.13 -29.72 -9.49
N GLU A 427 -4.38 -30.18 -8.47
CA GLU A 427 -4.65 -29.87 -7.07
C GLU A 427 -3.68 -28.82 -6.54
N VAL A 428 -4.18 -27.89 -5.72
CA VAL A 428 -3.38 -26.94 -4.94
C VAL A 428 -3.40 -27.38 -3.48
N ARG A 429 -2.22 -27.55 -2.89
CA ARG A 429 -2.06 -28.00 -1.49
C ARG A 429 -1.50 -26.88 -0.64
N THR A 430 -2.11 -26.66 0.52
CA THR A 430 -1.68 -25.63 1.48
C THR A 430 -1.40 -26.26 2.83
N ILE A 431 -0.41 -25.72 3.53
CA ILE A 431 -0.12 -26.09 4.92
C ILE A 431 -0.45 -24.86 5.76
N ASP A 432 -1.37 -25.02 6.70
CA ASP A 432 -1.61 -23.99 7.72
C ASP A 432 -0.37 -23.90 8.62
N PRO A 433 0.31 -22.74 8.66
CA PRO A 433 1.55 -22.60 9.43
C PRO A 433 1.32 -22.72 10.94
N SER A 434 0.10 -22.48 11.42
CA SER A 434 -0.21 -22.51 12.86
C SER A 434 -0.52 -23.91 13.38
N SER A 435 -1.22 -24.72 12.58
CA SER A 435 -1.67 -26.06 12.96
C SER A 435 -0.88 -27.18 12.28
N GLY A 436 -0.12 -26.88 11.23
CA GLY A 436 0.47 -27.85 10.32
C GLY A 436 -0.58 -28.60 9.46
N ALA A 437 -1.87 -28.25 9.58
CA ALA A 437 -2.93 -28.94 8.87
C ALA A 437 -2.79 -28.74 7.36
N ARG A 438 -2.91 -29.84 6.61
CA ARG A 438 -2.91 -29.83 5.16
C ARG A 438 -4.33 -29.66 4.65
N ARG A 439 -4.53 -28.71 3.73
CA ARG A 439 -5.76 -28.58 2.93
C ARG A 439 -5.43 -28.77 1.46
N VAL A 440 -6.34 -29.42 0.74
CA VAL A 440 -6.22 -29.69 -0.69
C VAL A 440 -7.41 -29.05 -1.37
N TYR A 441 -7.14 -28.28 -2.42
CA TYR A 441 -8.12 -27.63 -3.28
C TYR A 441 -7.98 -28.22 -4.67
N GLY A 442 -9.09 -28.60 -5.30
CA GLY A 442 -9.11 -29.32 -6.56
C GLY A 442 -9.84 -28.59 -7.69
N PRO A 443 -10.21 -29.33 -8.74
CA PRO A 443 -10.93 -28.78 -9.90
C PRO A 443 -12.27 -28.12 -9.56
N ALA A 444 -12.99 -28.64 -8.57
CA ALA A 444 -14.26 -28.05 -8.13
C ALA A 444 -14.06 -26.65 -7.54
N ASP A 445 -13.08 -26.47 -6.65
CA ASP A 445 -12.72 -25.17 -6.08
C ASP A 445 -12.29 -24.18 -7.17
N ARG A 446 -11.54 -24.66 -8.18
CA ARG A 446 -11.15 -23.83 -9.34
C ARG A 446 -12.37 -23.36 -10.11
N ILE A 447 -13.38 -24.21 -10.32
CA ILE A 447 -14.63 -23.84 -11.00
C ILE A 447 -15.36 -22.76 -10.20
N GLU A 448 -15.45 -22.89 -8.87
CA GLU A 448 -16.07 -21.87 -8.01
C GLU A 448 -15.37 -20.50 -8.15
N VAL A 449 -14.03 -20.50 -8.20
CA VAL A 449 -13.25 -19.27 -8.44
C VAL A 449 -13.58 -18.67 -9.81
N LEU A 450 -13.65 -19.47 -10.87
CA LEU A 450 -13.98 -18.98 -12.20
C LEU A 450 -15.42 -18.47 -12.32
N VAL A 451 -16.36 -19.09 -11.61
CA VAL A 451 -17.74 -18.60 -11.49
C VAL A 451 -17.77 -17.23 -10.83
N GLU A 452 -16.99 -17.02 -9.76
CA GLU A 452 -16.91 -15.72 -9.09
C GLU A 452 -16.26 -14.65 -9.98
N VAL A 453 -15.19 -14.98 -10.69
CA VAL A 453 -14.60 -14.10 -11.71
C VAL A 453 -15.65 -13.75 -12.79
N GLY A 454 -16.46 -14.72 -13.20
CA GLY A 454 -17.57 -14.52 -14.15
C GLY A 454 -18.64 -13.54 -13.65
N LYS A 455 -18.96 -13.55 -12.35
CA LYS A 455 -19.88 -12.56 -11.77
C LYS A 455 -19.29 -11.15 -11.81
N HIS A 456 -18.00 -11.01 -11.47
CA HIS A 456 -17.31 -9.72 -11.56
C HIS A 456 -17.27 -9.19 -13.00
N LEU A 457 -17.03 -10.07 -13.98
CA LEU A 457 -17.06 -9.73 -15.39
C LEU A 457 -18.46 -9.29 -15.83
N ALA A 458 -19.50 -10.05 -15.48
CA ALA A 458 -20.87 -9.69 -15.82
C ALA A 458 -21.29 -8.34 -15.22
N TRP A 459 -20.82 -8.02 -14.01
CA TRP A 459 -21.05 -6.71 -13.39
C TRP A 459 -20.29 -5.59 -14.10
N ALA A 460 -19.03 -5.82 -14.48
CA ALA A 460 -18.25 -4.86 -15.26
C ALA A 460 -18.86 -4.58 -16.64
N GLU A 461 -19.46 -5.60 -17.26
CA GLU A 461 -20.08 -5.50 -18.58
C GLU A 461 -21.55 -5.05 -18.57
N ALA A 462 -22.13 -4.77 -17.40
CA ALA A 462 -23.54 -4.40 -17.27
C ALA A 462 -23.94 -3.14 -18.06
N GLY A 463 -22.98 -2.40 -18.63
CA GLY A 463 -23.22 -1.30 -19.58
C GLY A 463 -22.62 -1.49 -20.98
N SER A 464 -21.46 -2.15 -21.12
CA SER A 464 -20.77 -2.37 -22.39
C SER A 464 -19.76 -3.51 -22.25
N PRO A 465 -19.55 -4.34 -23.29
CA PRO A 465 -18.53 -5.38 -23.24
C PRO A 465 -17.13 -4.75 -23.11
N LEU A 466 -16.17 -5.50 -22.55
CA LEU A 466 -14.79 -5.03 -22.45
C LEU A 466 -14.26 -4.63 -23.83
N TRP A 467 -13.90 -3.36 -23.99
CA TRP A 467 -13.38 -2.83 -25.24
C TRP A 467 -11.96 -3.34 -25.51
N PRO A 468 -11.71 -4.03 -26.64
CA PRO A 468 -10.41 -4.66 -26.93
C PRO A 468 -9.31 -3.70 -27.39
N GLY A 469 -9.61 -2.42 -27.55
CA GLY A 469 -8.69 -1.44 -28.17
C GLY A 469 -9.09 -1.05 -29.60
N HIS A 470 -8.30 -0.15 -30.21
CA HIS A 470 -8.49 0.30 -31.60
C HIS A 470 -7.51 -0.40 -32.55
N GLY A 471 -7.83 -0.40 -33.85
CA GLY A 471 -6.91 -0.84 -34.90
C GLY A 471 -6.55 -2.33 -34.83
N LEU A 472 -7.47 -3.17 -34.36
CA LEU A 472 -7.24 -4.61 -34.23
C LEU A 472 -6.88 -5.24 -35.57
N LEU A 473 -5.89 -6.11 -35.56
CA LEU A 473 -5.51 -6.91 -36.72
C LEU A 473 -6.59 -7.95 -37.04
N THR A 474 -6.69 -8.34 -38.30
CA THR A 474 -7.59 -9.43 -38.72
C THR A 474 -7.11 -10.74 -38.10
N PRO A 475 -7.99 -11.53 -37.45
CA PRO A 475 -7.66 -12.89 -37.00
C PRO A 475 -7.13 -13.75 -38.16
N LEU A 476 -6.37 -14.84 -37.90
CA LEU A 476 -6.09 -15.78 -38.99
C LEU A 476 -7.43 -16.41 -39.37
N ALA A 477 -8.00 -15.93 -40.47
CA ALA A 477 -9.19 -16.52 -41.04
C ALA A 477 -8.93 -18.02 -41.19
N GLY A 478 -9.67 -18.82 -40.42
CA GLY A 478 -9.60 -20.27 -40.54
C GLY A 478 -9.79 -20.59 -42.02
N THR A 479 -8.74 -21.10 -42.65
CA THR A 479 -8.79 -21.63 -43.99
C THR A 479 -9.64 -22.89 -43.93
N GLY A 480 -10.96 -22.71 -43.90
CA GLY A 480 -11.97 -23.73 -44.09
C GLY A 480 -11.91 -24.19 -45.54
N LYS A 481 -10.92 -25.01 -45.84
CA LYS A 481 -10.99 -26.02 -46.90
C LYS A 481 -10.47 -27.32 -46.29
N GLU A 482 -11.39 -28.09 -45.72
CA GLU A 482 -11.26 -29.54 -45.71
C GLU A 482 -11.23 -30.01 -47.18
N PRO A 483 -10.17 -30.68 -47.64
CA PRO A 483 -10.32 -31.58 -48.79
C PRO A 483 -11.17 -32.77 -48.33
N ARG A 484 -12.26 -33.01 -49.06
CA ARG A 484 -13.13 -34.19 -48.93
C ARG A 484 -12.38 -35.49 -49.16
#